data_AF-A0A1V5CBL1-F1
#
_entry.id   AF-A0A1V5CBL1-F1
#
_cell.length_a   1.000
_cell.length_b   1.000
_cell.length_c   1.000
_cell.angle_alpha   90.00
_cell.angle_beta   90.00
_cell.angle_gamma   90.00
#
_symmetry.space_group_name_H-M   'P 1'
#
loop_
_entity.id
_entity.type
_entity.pdbx_description
1 polymer ?
#
loop_
_entity_poly.entity_id
_entity_poly.type
_entity_poly.pdbx_seq_one_letter_code
_entity_poly.pdbx_strand_id
1 'polypeptide(L)'
;MEGNQGKPRRVFTPQQKFEIIKDIERCSSIREGLAKHGIPSSMFYKWKRQLAVGIHASLRNTKPLKSPDLKKLEEDNRKLKELVLNQSLTIMNLKKEMNLD
;
A
#
# COMPACT_ATOMS: atom_id res chain seq x y z
N MET A 1 20.11 -14.13 31.34
CA MET A 1 19.71 -14.39 29.94
C MET A 1 19.43 -13.04 29.30
N GLU A 2 20.44 -12.46 28.64
CA GLU A 2 20.26 -11.16 27.97
C GLU A 2 19.41 -11.36 26.72
N GLY A 3 18.19 -10.80 26.75
CA GLY A 3 17.26 -10.85 25.64
C GLY A 3 17.84 -10.13 24.43
N ASN A 4 17.96 -10.84 23.32
CA ASN A 4 18.31 -10.31 22.01
C ASN A 4 17.24 -9.30 21.56
N GLN A 5 17.40 -8.03 21.94
CA GLN A 5 16.57 -6.92 21.44
C GLN A 5 16.90 -6.73 19.95
N GLY A 6 16.13 -7.38 19.08
CA GLY A 6 16.32 -7.34 17.64
C GLY A 6 16.29 -5.90 17.10
N LYS A 7 17.31 -5.53 16.32
CA LYS A 7 17.40 -4.19 15.71
C LYS A 7 16.11 -3.86 14.94
N PRO A 8 15.57 -2.63 15.08
CA PRO A 8 14.34 -2.23 14.39
C PRO A 8 14.52 -2.38 12.88
N ARG A 9 13.51 -2.98 12.22
CA ARG A 9 13.53 -3.17 10.77
C ARG A 9 13.52 -1.82 10.06
N ARG A 10 14.60 -1.54 9.32
CA ARG A 10 14.74 -0.31 8.53
C ARG A 10 13.67 -0.26 7.44
N VAL A 11 12.82 0.76 7.48
CA VAL A 11 11.76 1.00 6.48
C VAL A 11 12.20 2.12 5.55
N PHE A 12 12.05 1.91 4.25
CA PHE A 12 12.39 2.91 3.23
C PHE A 12 11.13 3.40 2.52
N THR A 13 10.99 4.71 2.39
CA THR A 13 9.95 5.33 1.57
C THR A 13 10.19 5.06 0.08
N PRO A 14 9.16 5.17 -0.77
CA PRO A 14 9.29 5.12 -2.22
C PRO A 14 10.43 5.99 -2.77
N GLN A 15 10.48 7.25 -2.34
CA GLN A 15 11.47 8.25 -2.75
C GLN A 15 12.87 7.86 -2.27
N GLN A 16 13.02 7.40 -1.02
CA GLN A 16 14.31 6.94 -0.51
C GLN A 16 14.88 5.78 -1.34
N LYS A 17 14.04 4.81 -1.73
CA LYS A 17 14.49 3.70 -2.58
C LYS A 17 15.00 4.20 -3.93
N PHE A 18 14.31 5.16 -4.54
CA PHE A 18 14.71 5.74 -5.82
C PHE A 18 16.06 6.46 -5.74
N GLU A 19 16.24 7.32 -4.74
CA GLU A 19 17.50 8.03 -4.51
C GLU A 19 18.66 7.06 -4.27
N ILE A 20 18.43 6.02 -3.46
CA ILE A 20 19.43 4.98 -3.19
C ILE A 20 19.81 4.24 -4.48
N ILE A 21 18.83 3.85 -5.31
CA ILE A 21 19.12 3.17 -6.58
C ILE A 21 19.96 4.07 -7.48
N LYS A 22 19.59 5.35 -7.62
CA LYS A 22 20.35 6.32 -8.42
C LYS A 22 21.76 6.54 -7.90
N ASP A 23 21.95 6.63 -6.59
CA ASP A 23 23.27 6.80 -6.00
C ASP A 23 24.16 5.57 -6.24
N ILE A 24 23.60 4.35 -6.11
CA ILE A 24 24.32 3.11 -6.42
C ILE A 24 24.71 3.03 -7.90
N GLU A 25 23.84 3.49 -8.81
CA GLU A 25 24.13 3.51 -10.25
C GLU A 25 25.16 4.58 -10.65
N ARG A 26 25.39 5.60 -9.82
CA ARG A 26 26.43 6.62 -10.02
C ARG A 26 27.80 6.20 -9.48
N CYS A 27 27.86 5.21 -8.58
CA CYS A 27 29.13 4.70 -8.06
C CYS A 27 29.94 3.98 -9.14
N SER A 28 31.26 3.91 -8.94
CA SER A 28 32.19 3.22 -9.85
C SER A 28 31.85 1.72 -9.99
N SER A 29 31.33 1.13 -8.91
CA SER A 29 30.85 -0.23 -8.88
C SER A 29 29.60 -0.36 -8.02
N ILE A 30 28.72 -1.31 -8.37
CA ILE A 30 27.52 -1.62 -7.58
C ILE A 30 27.90 -2.04 -6.16
N ARG A 31 29.01 -2.78 -5.99
CA ARG A 31 29.48 -3.26 -4.68
C ARG A 31 29.79 -2.10 -3.73
N GLU A 32 30.44 -1.06 -4.24
CA GLU A 32 30.73 0.16 -3.47
C GLU A 32 29.44 0.86 -3.02
N GLY A 33 28.48 1.04 -3.95
CA GLY A 33 27.19 1.64 -3.62
C GLY A 33 26.39 0.84 -2.58
N LEU A 34 26.39 -0.50 -2.70
CA LEU A 34 25.73 -1.38 -1.73
C LEU A 34 26.35 -1.27 -0.33
N ALA A 35 27.68 -1.17 -0.24
CA ALA A 35 28.40 -0.99 1.01
C ALA A 35 28.09 0.37 1.65
N LYS A 36 28.06 1.45 0.86
CA LYS A 36 27.74 2.82 1.31
C LYS A 36 26.36 2.91 1.97
N HIS A 37 25.36 2.25 1.39
CA HIS A 37 23.98 2.29 1.89
C HIS A 37 23.64 1.18 2.90
N GLY A 38 24.53 0.19 3.06
CA GLY A 38 24.32 -0.98 3.90
C GLY A 38 23.16 -1.86 3.40
N ILE A 39 23.04 -2.02 2.08
CA ILE A 39 21.91 -2.71 1.46
C ILE A 39 22.37 -4.03 0.84
N PRO A 40 21.65 -5.15 1.09
CA PRO A 40 21.93 -6.40 0.41
C PRO A 40 21.69 -6.30 -1.10
N SER A 41 22.56 -6.94 -1.88
CA SER A 41 22.45 -6.95 -3.35
C SER A 41 21.09 -7.44 -3.86
N SER A 42 20.51 -8.45 -3.20
CA SER A 42 19.16 -8.96 -3.51
C SER A 42 18.07 -7.89 -3.39
N MET A 43 18.19 -6.99 -2.42
CA MET A 43 17.24 -5.90 -2.19
C MET A 43 17.37 -4.81 -3.26
N PHE A 44 18.60 -4.47 -3.65
CA PHE A 44 18.87 -3.55 -4.75
C PHE A 44 18.27 -4.05 -6.07
N TYR A 45 18.57 -5.29 -6.48
CA TYR A 45 18.04 -5.83 -7.74
C TYR A 45 16.52 -5.98 -7.72
N LYS A 46 15.93 -6.30 -6.57
CA LYS A 46 14.48 -6.29 -6.39
C LYS A 46 13.91 -4.91 -6.66
N TRP A 47 14.44 -3.87 -6.03
CA TRP A 47 13.96 -2.50 -6.21
C TRP A 47 14.20 -1.97 -7.63
N LYS A 48 15.32 -2.34 -8.26
CA LYS A 48 15.62 -1.99 -9.65
C LYS A 48 14.63 -2.63 -10.63
N ARG A 49 14.35 -3.93 -10.48
CA ARG A 49 13.32 -4.63 -11.28
C ARG A 49 11.95 -4.01 -11.07
N GLN A 50 11.62 -3.74 -9.81
CA GLN A 50 10.41 -3.03 -9.44
C GLN A 50 10.35 -1.70 -10.22
N LEU A 51 11.34 -0.81 -10.08
CA LEU A 51 11.36 0.50 -10.73
C LEU A 51 11.16 0.41 -12.26
N ALA A 52 11.79 -0.58 -12.92
CA ALA A 52 11.63 -0.83 -14.35
C ALA A 52 10.20 -1.23 -14.76
N VAL A 53 9.44 -1.89 -13.89
CA VAL A 53 8.05 -2.31 -14.12
C VAL A 53 7.04 -1.18 -13.86
N GLY A 54 7.48 -0.04 -13.30
CA GLY A 54 6.68 1.18 -13.14
C GLY A 54 6.52 1.62 -11.68
N ILE A 55 6.62 2.95 -11.47
CA ILE A 55 6.73 3.65 -10.17
C ILE A 55 5.62 3.26 -9.15
N HIS A 56 4.41 2.93 -9.63
CA HIS A 56 3.27 2.58 -8.76
C HIS A 56 3.20 1.10 -8.33
N ALA A 57 3.75 0.18 -9.12
CA ALA A 57 3.80 -1.25 -8.78
C ALA A 57 5.03 -1.58 -7.91
N SER A 58 6.10 -0.81 -8.15
CA SER A 58 7.45 -1.03 -7.65
C SER A 58 7.71 -0.57 -6.22
N LEU A 59 7.15 0.58 -5.88
CA LEU A 59 7.39 1.22 -4.59
C LEU A 59 6.37 0.82 -3.52
N ARG A 60 5.44 -0.10 -3.83
CA ARG A 60 4.63 -0.78 -2.82
C ARG A 60 5.57 -1.54 -1.89
N ASN A 61 5.87 -0.90 -0.76
CA ASN A 61 5.97 -1.65 0.48
C ASN A 61 4.66 -2.43 0.55
N THR A 62 4.75 -3.76 0.49
CA THR A 62 3.66 -4.75 0.51
C THR A 62 2.34 -4.18 1.00
N LYS A 63 1.25 -4.30 0.21
CA LYS A 63 -0.14 -3.86 0.46
C LYS A 63 -0.27 -2.84 1.60
N PRO A 64 -0.67 -1.56 1.38
CA PRO A 64 -1.06 -0.73 2.52
C PRO A 64 -2.04 -1.57 3.35
N LEU A 65 -1.64 -1.90 4.57
CA LEU A 65 -2.49 -2.56 5.53
C LEU A 65 -3.58 -1.52 5.71
N LYS A 66 -4.71 -1.65 4.98
CA LYS A 66 -5.87 -0.80 5.23
C LYS A 66 -6.04 -0.87 6.74
N SER A 67 -5.97 0.27 7.41
CA SER A 67 -6.10 0.28 8.86
C SER A 67 -7.37 -0.51 9.20
N PRO A 68 -7.38 -1.27 10.30
CA PRO A 68 -8.58 -1.98 10.72
C PRO A 68 -9.81 -1.05 10.70
N ASP A 69 -9.59 0.22 11.05
CA ASP A 69 -10.59 1.30 10.98
C ASP A 69 -11.07 1.59 9.55
N LEU A 70 -10.18 1.70 8.57
CA LEU A 70 -10.58 1.91 7.17
C LEU A 70 -11.36 0.72 6.63
N LYS A 71 -10.99 -0.51 6.97
CA LYS A 71 -11.77 -1.70 6.57
C LYS A 71 -13.15 -1.70 7.20
N LYS A 72 -13.23 -1.37 8.49
CA LYS A 72 -14.50 -1.26 9.21
C LYS A 72 -15.38 -0.17 8.58
N LEU A 73 -14.79 0.98 8.27
CA LEU A 73 -15.48 2.09 7.64
C LEU A 73 -15.99 1.75 6.23
N GLU A 74 -15.20 1.00 5.44
CA GLU A 74 -15.62 0.50 4.13
C GLU A 74 -16.78 -0.51 4.25
N GLU A 75 -16.72 -1.41 5.23
CA GLU A 75 -17.79 -2.38 5.51
C GLU A 75 -19.09 -1.66 5.94
N ASP A 76 -18.98 -0.69 6.83
CA ASP A 76 -20.13 0.11 7.29
C ASP A 76 -20.72 0.93 6.14
N ASN A 77 -19.88 1.53 5.30
CA ASN A 77 -20.34 2.26 4.10
C ASN A 77 -21.08 1.34 3.13
N ARG A 78 -20.59 0.11 2.94
CA ARG A 78 -21.26 -0.89 2.10
C ARG A 78 -22.65 -1.23 2.67
N LYS A 79 -22.76 -1.51 3.96
CA LYS A 79 -24.05 -1.81 4.62
C LYS A 79 -25.03 -0.64 4.52
N LEU A 80 -24.54 0.58 4.70
CA LEU A 80 -25.37 1.78 4.56
C LEU A 80 -25.91 1.94 3.13
N LYS A 81 -25.09 1.68 2.11
CA LYS A 81 -25.55 1.71 0.71
C LYS A 81 -26.62 0.65 0.43
N GLU A 82 -26.43 -0.57 0.92
CA GLU A 82 -27.43 -1.64 0.78
C GLU A 82 -28.75 -1.27 1.48
N LEU A 83 -28.68 -0.70 2.68
CA LEU A 83 -29.86 -0.27 3.43
C LEU A 83 -30.60 0.87 2.73
N VAL A 84 -29.88 1.90 2.25
CA VAL A 84 -30.46 3.01 1.51
C VAL A 84 -31.15 2.50 0.25
N LEU A 85 -30.52 1.59 -0.50
CA LEU A 85 -31.13 1.00 -1.70
C LEU A 85 -32.42 0.25 -1.36
N ASN A 86 -32.42 -0.54 -0.29
CA ASN A 86 -33.61 -1.27 0.16
C ASN A 86 -34.73 -0.31 0.61
N GLN A 87 -34.39 0.76 1.33
CA GLN A 87 -35.35 1.80 1.72
C GLN A 87 -35.92 2.51 0.50
N SER A 88 -35.09 2.90 -0.46
CA SER A 88 -35.53 3.53 -1.71
C SER A 88 -36.47 2.63 -2.50
N LEU A 89 -36.15 1.34 -2.60
CA LEU A 89 -37.02 0.34 -3.24
C LEU A 89 -38.36 0.22 -2.51
N THR A 90 -38.33 0.17 -1.17
CA THR A 90 -39.54 0.08 -0.34
C THR A 90 -40.41 1.33 -0.51
N ILE A 91 -39.81 2.52 -0.49
CA ILE A 91 -40.51 3.79 -0.73
C ILE A 91 -41.13 3.81 -2.12
N MET A 92 -40.40 3.39 -3.15
CA MET A 92 -40.90 3.31 -4.52
C MET A 92 -42.10 2.37 -4.62
N ASN A 93 -41.99 1.16 -4.05
CA ASN A 93 -43.09 0.19 -4.04
C ASN A 93 -44.31 0.73 -3.29
N LEU A 94 -44.12 1.31 -2.11
CA LEU A 94 -45.22 1.91 -1.34
C LEU A 94 -45.89 3.06 -2.10
N LYS A 95 -45.13 3.95 -2.74
CA LYS A 95 -45.69 5.01 -3.59
C LYS A 95 -46.54 4.44 -4.71
N LYS A 96 -46.06 3.37 -5.36
CA LYS A 96 -46.79 2.66 -6.42
C LYS A 96 -48.08 2.03 -5.90
N GLU A 97 -48.03 1.31 -4.78
CA GLU A 97 -49.22 0.69 -4.15
C GLU A 97 -50.26 1.73 -3.71
N MET A 98 -49.80 2.91 -3.28
CA MET A 98 -50.67 4.01 -2.86
C MET A 98 -51.14 4.90 -4.02
N ASN A 99 -50.78 4.58 -5.29
CA ASN A 99 -51.02 5.42 -6.47
C ASN A 99 -50.57 6.89 -6.26
N LEU A 100 -49.44 7.10 -5.58
CA LEU A 100 -48.90 8.42 -5.24
C LEU A 100 -47.92 8.95 -6.31
N ASP A 101 -48.18 8.68 -7.59
CA ASP A 101 -47.41 9.25 -8.70
C ASP A 101 -47.83 10.70 -9.00
#